data_AF-A0A091M3A6-F1
#
_entry.id   AF-A0A091M3A6-F1
#
_cell.length_a   1.000
_cell.length_b   1.000
_cell.length_c   1.000
_cell.angle_alpha   90.00
_cell.angle_beta   90.00
_cell.angle_gamma   90.00
#
_symmetry.space_group_name_H-M   'P 1'
#
loop_
_entity.id
_entity.type
_entity.pdbx_description
1 polymer ?
#
loop_
_entity_poly.entity_id
_entity_poly.type
_entity_poly.pdbx_seq_one_letter_code
_entity_poly.pdbx_strand_id
1 'polypeptide(L)' 'MRVFCAVFAVLLLFSLATPGHGQAKGGCNGYCSYICAKRDEWSFSESCRKMYCCTPPPKKGK' A
#
# COMPACT_ATOMS: atom_id res chain seq x y z
N MET A 1 7.85 5.92 40.32
CA MET A 1 6.59 5.58 39.62
C MET A 1 6.21 6.62 38.56
N ARG A 2 6.05 7.91 38.90
CA ARG A 2 5.65 8.96 37.93
C ARG A 2 6.60 9.16 36.75
N VAL A 3 7.91 9.02 36.96
CA VAL A 3 8.94 9.21 35.92
C VAL A 3 8.83 8.15 34.82
N PHE A 4 8.64 6.88 35.20
CA PHE A 4 8.45 5.80 34.22
C PHE A 4 7.20 5.99 33.37
N CYS A 5 6.10 6.47 33.96
CA CYS A 5 4.89 6.80 33.21
C CYS A 5 5.13 7.92 32.19
N ALA A 6 5.89 8.95 32.55
CA ALA A 6 6.21 10.05 31.64
C ALA A 6 7.08 9.56 30.46
N VAL A 7 8.10 8.74 30.74
CA VAL A 7 8.96 8.16 29.70
C VAL A 7 8.15 7.25 28.76
N PHE A 8 7.25 6.43 29.32
CA PHE A 8 6.41 5.54 28.52
C PHE A 8 5.41 6.31 27.64
N ALA A 9 4.81 7.38 28.18
CA ALA A 9 3.89 8.24 27.42
C ALA A 9 4.60 8.93 26.24
N VAL A 10 5.83 9.42 26.44
CA VAL A 10 6.63 10.02 25.36
C VAL A 10 6.96 8.97 24.29
N LEU A 11 7.43 7.78 24.69
CA LEU A 11 7.75 6.70 23.75
C LEU A 11 6.53 6.25 22.92
N LEU A 12 5.35 6.17 23.54
CA LEU A 12 4.10 5.86 22.84
C LEU A 12 3.74 6.95 21.84
N LEU A 13 3.80 8.23 22.21
CA LEU A 13 3.53 9.34 21.30
C LEU A 13 4.48 9.33 20.08
N PHE A 14 5.77 9.06 20.29
CA PHE A 14 6.73 8.89 19.20
C PHE A 14 6.43 7.69 18.30
N SER A 15 5.95 6.58 18.89
CA SER A 15 5.56 5.38 18.13
C SER A 15 4.29 5.62 17.32
N LEU A 16 3.29 6.31 17.87
CA LEU A 16 2.07 6.70 17.15
C LEU A 16 2.34 7.75 16.06
N ALA A 17 3.41 8.54 16.18
CA ALA A 17 3.83 9.49 15.16
C ALA A 17 4.60 8.83 14.00
N THR A 18 4.89 7.53 14.06
CA THR A 18 5.30 6.81 12.86
C THR A 18 4.08 6.71 11.94
N PRO A 19 4.14 7.24 10.70
CA PRO A 19 3.01 7.16 9.78
C PRO A 19 2.69 5.69 9.61
N GLY A 20 1.46 5.30 9.97
CA GLY A 20 1.01 3.91 10.05
C GLY A 20 1.66 3.06 8.96
N HIS A 21 2.62 2.23 9.38
CA HIS A 21 3.31 1.28 8.53
C HIS A 21 2.27 0.24 8.09
N GLY A 22 1.53 0.56 7.03
CA GLY A 22 0.30 -0.12 6.67
C GLY A 22 -0.45 0.53 5.51
N GLN A 23 -0.25 1.83 5.22
CA GLN A 23 -0.64 2.35 3.91
C GLN A 23 0.42 1.98 2.88
N ALA A 24 0.23 0.82 2.25
CA ALA A 24 0.82 0.52 0.96
C ALA A 24 0.35 1.60 -0.03
N LYS A 25 1.11 2.70 -0.12
CA LYS A 25 0.87 3.86 -0.99
C LYS A 25 1.01 3.56 -2.49
N GLY A 26 0.97 2.29 -2.89
CA GLY A 26 1.18 1.82 -4.25
C GLY A 26 0.33 0.59 -4.57
N GLY A 27 -0.91 0.58 -4.09
CA GLY A 27 -1.89 -0.45 -4.39
C GLY A 27 -2.14 -0.56 -5.90
N CYS A 28 -2.14 -1.78 -6.42
CA CYS A 28 -2.55 -2.05 -7.80
C CYS A 28 -3.96 -1.51 -8.07
N ASN A 29 -4.10 -0.52 -8.96
CA ASN A 29 -5.41 0.07 -9.35
C ASN A 29 -6.17 -0.78 -10.38
N GLY A 30 -5.98 -2.09 -10.34
CA GLY A 30 -6.51 -3.05 -11.31
C GLY A 30 -6.63 -4.43 -10.69
N TYR A 31 -6.22 -5.46 -11.41
CA TYR A 31 -6.26 -6.84 -10.94
C TYR A 31 -4.87 -7.48 -10.98
N CYS A 32 -4.58 -8.39 -10.05
CA CYS A 32 -3.33 -9.15 -10.05
C CYS A 32 -3.46 -10.39 -10.94
N SER A 33 -2.54 -10.57 -11.89
CA SER A 33 -2.48 -11.76 -12.74
C SER A 33 -1.04 -12.05 -13.17
N TYR A 34 -0.73 -13.32 -13.46
CA TYR A 34 0.55 -13.68 -14.08
C TYR A 34 0.66 -13.23 -15.54
N ILE A 35 -0.48 -13.02 -16.19
CA ILE A 35 -0.59 -12.55 -17.58
C ILE A 35 -1.73 -11.54 -17.65
N CYS A 36 -1.43 -10.34 -18.12
CA CYS A 36 -2.45 -9.30 -18.35
C CYS A 36 -3.09 -9.46 -19.73
N ALA A 37 -4.33 -8.99 -19.89
CA ALA A 37 -4.96 -8.96 -21.21
C ALA A 37 -4.19 -8.01 -22.14
N LYS A 38 -4.25 -8.26 -23.46
CA LYS A 38 -3.44 -7.55 -24.46
C LYS A 38 -3.61 -6.02 -24.46
N ARG A 39 -4.73 -5.51 -23.96
CA ARG A 39 -5.03 -4.06 -23.88
C ARG A 39 -4.77 -3.46 -22.51
N ASP A 40 -4.49 -4.28 -21.51
CA ASP A 40 -4.27 -3.82 -20.14
C ASP A 40 -2.81 -3.41 -19.98
N GLU A 41 -2.59 -2.32 -19.25
CA GLU A 41 -1.25 -1.89 -18.89
C GLU A 41 -0.77 -2.72 -17.69
N TRP A 42 0.42 -3.30 -17.80
CA TRP A 42 0.98 -4.12 -16.74
C TRP A 42 2.03 -3.33 -15.96
N SER A 43 2.08 -3.55 -14.65
CA SER A 43 3.04 -2.91 -13.75
C SER A 43 3.47 -3.85 -12.64
N PHE A 44 4.67 -3.67 -12.12
CA PHE A 44 5.10 -4.36 -10.91
C PHE A 44 4.51 -3.65 -9.69
N SER A 45 3.74 -4.38 -8.89
CA SER A 45 3.22 -3.88 -7.63
C SER A 45 3.52 -4.89 -6.54
N GLU A 46 4.11 -4.41 -5.43
CA GLU A 46 4.34 -5.21 -4.23
C GLU A 46 3.03 -5.80 -3.68
N SER A 47 1.90 -5.14 -3.97
CA SER A 47 0.55 -5.62 -3.60
C SER A 47 0.18 -6.95 -4.27
N CYS A 48 0.69 -7.20 -5.47
CA CYS A 48 0.45 -8.44 -6.22
C CYS A 48 1.51 -9.52 -5.92
N ARG A 49 2.45 -9.26 -4.98
CA ARG A 49 3.58 -10.12 -4.60
C ARG A 49 4.45 -10.55 -5.78
N LYS A 50 4.10 -11.66 -6.44
CA LYS A 50 4.82 -12.28 -7.56
C LYS A 50 4.08 -12.18 -8.89
N MET A 51 2.92 -11.54 -8.90
CA MET A 51 2.07 -11.34 -10.08
C MET A 51 2.20 -9.90 -10.58
N TYR A 52 1.83 -9.67 -11.83
CA TYR A 52 1.72 -8.34 -12.41
C TYR A 52 0.42 -7.68 -11.97
N CYS A 53 0.48 -6.37 -11.75
CA CYS A 53 -0.69 -5.54 -11.65
C CYS A 53 -1.16 -5.18 -13.05
N CYS A 54 -2.34 -5.66 -13.44
CA CYS A 54 -2.97 -5.40 -14.72
C CYS A 54 -4.00 -4.28 -14.54
N THR A 55 -3.73 -3.12 -15.10
CA THR A 55 -4.62 -1.96 -15.06
C THR A 55 -5.38 -1.89 -16.38
N PRO A 56 -6.70 -2.09 -16.38
CA PRO A 56 -7.48 -1.96 -17.60
C PRO A 56 -7.38 -0.52 -18.12
N PRO A 57 -7.33 -0.33 -19.44
CA PRO A 57 -7.28 1.01 -20.01
C PRO A 57 -8.52 1.79 -19.55
N PRO A 58 -8.39 3.10 -19.29
CA PRO A 58 -9.53 3.91 -18.90
C PRO A 58 -10.61 3.72 -19.95
N LYS A 59 -11.79 3.23 -19.53
CA LYS A 59 -12.96 3.14 -20.41
C LYS A 59 -13.25 4.54 -20.90
N LYS A 60 -12.82 4.85 -22.13
CA LYS A 60 -13.26 6.02 -22.88
C LYS A 60 -14.71 5.76 -23.30
N GLY A 61 -15.63 5.91 -22.36
CA GLY A 61 -17.06 5.64 -22.53
C GLY A 61 -17.86 6.62 -21.69
N LYS A 62 -18.67 7.41 -22.40
CA LYS A 62 -19.55 8.51 -21.94
C LYS A 62 -20.30 8.25 -20.66
#